data_AF-A0A8C1PNE9-F1
#
_entry.id   AF-A0A8C1PNE9-F1
#
_cell.length_a   1.000
_cell.length_b   1.000
_cell.length_c   1.000
_cell.angle_alpha   90.00
_cell.angle_beta   90.00
_cell.angle_gamma   90.00
#
_symmetry.space_group_name_H-M   'P 1'
#
loop_
_entity.id
_entity.type
_entity.pdbx_description
1 polymer ?
#
loop_
_entity_poly.entity_id
_entity_poly.type
_entity_poly.pdbx_seq_one_letter_code
_entity_poly.pdbx_strand_id
1 'polypeptide(L)'
;MCTDYLCSPEDNIYNISFSRFKIRDLEGGLVILDLKRQCPTEIKDVIELDAGRFIQYHFSPAFLSLREIGATLEFTVGGKAVNKFRLIERHYFRDLLLKTFDFEIGFCIPHSRNTCEHIYCLPDLDSHTSEERERERERGAGRY
;
A
#
# COMPACT_ATOMS: atom_id res chain seq x y z
N MET A 1 18.18 -2.53 -6.65
CA MET A 1 16.83 -3.06 -6.36
C MET A 1 16.93 -3.97 -5.15
N CYS A 2 15.92 -3.95 -4.28
CA CYS A 2 15.87 -4.88 -3.17
C CYS A 2 15.33 -6.21 -3.70
N THR A 3 16.19 -7.23 -3.79
CA THR A 3 15.79 -8.57 -4.26
C THR A 3 15.01 -9.34 -3.21
N ASP A 4 15.15 -8.94 -1.95
CA ASP A 4 14.57 -9.57 -0.77
C ASP A 4 14.00 -8.53 0.20
N TYR A 5 13.24 -8.95 1.21
CA TYR A 5 12.77 -8.04 2.26
C TYR A 5 13.95 -7.51 3.09
N LEU A 6 13.90 -6.22 3.44
CA LEU A 6 14.95 -5.56 4.26
C LEU A 6 14.87 -5.89 5.76
N CYS A 7 13.78 -6.52 6.21
CA CYS A 7 13.55 -6.90 7.59
C CYS A 7 12.77 -8.22 7.68
N SER A 8 12.90 -8.89 8.82
CA SER A 8 12.17 -10.12 9.10
C SER A 8 10.81 -9.78 9.74
N PRO A 9 9.81 -10.69 9.68
CA PRO A 9 8.53 -10.47 10.36
C PRO A 9 8.66 -10.22 11.86
N GLU A 10 9.68 -10.80 12.50
CA GLU A 10 9.97 -10.67 13.93
C GLU A 10 10.41 -9.25 14.34
N ASP A 11 10.92 -8.46 13.39
CA ASP A 11 11.26 -7.05 13.61
C ASP A 11 10.01 -6.18 13.87
N ASN A 12 8.81 -6.68 13.58
CA ASN A 12 7.53 -6.04 13.91
C ASN A 12 7.19 -6.15 15.41
N ILE A 13 8.07 -5.62 16.26
CA ILE A 13 7.95 -5.66 17.73
C ILE A 13 6.74 -4.88 18.29
N TYR A 14 6.08 -4.08 17.46
CA TYR A 14 4.87 -3.31 17.77
C TYR A 14 3.59 -4.03 17.36
N ASN A 15 3.72 -5.18 16.70
CA ASN A 15 2.62 -6.00 16.22
C ASN A 15 1.61 -5.20 15.38
N ILE A 16 2.15 -4.41 14.44
CA ILE A 16 1.34 -3.64 13.49
C ILE A 16 0.76 -4.61 12.47
N SER A 17 -0.56 -4.63 12.31
CA SER A 17 -1.26 -5.52 11.37
C SER A 17 -2.29 -4.75 10.56
N PHE A 18 -2.14 -4.76 9.24
CA PHE A 18 -3.06 -4.08 8.33
C PHE A 18 -4.30 -4.95 8.08
N SER A 19 -5.47 -4.42 8.42
CA SER A 19 -6.76 -5.09 8.27
C SER A 19 -7.51 -4.65 7.02
N ARG A 20 -7.26 -3.43 6.53
CA ARG A 20 -7.90 -2.93 5.33
C ARG A 20 -7.00 -1.98 4.56
N PHE A 21 -7.07 -2.09 3.24
CA PHE A 21 -6.49 -1.12 2.32
C PHE A 21 -7.49 -0.80 1.22
N LYS A 22 -7.94 0.45 1.17
CA LYS A 22 -8.92 0.93 0.20
C LYS A 22 -8.33 2.07 -0.60
N ILE A 23 -8.44 2.00 -1.93
CA ILE A 23 -8.07 3.10 -2.84
C ILE A 23 -9.35 3.64 -3.48
N ARG A 24 -9.51 4.97 -3.46
CA ARG A 24 -10.55 5.67 -4.19
C ARG A 24 -9.98 6.77 -5.05
N ASP A 25 -10.61 7.00 -6.20
CA ASP A 25 -10.46 8.25 -6.94
C ASP A 25 -11.06 9.39 -6.11
N LEU A 26 -10.32 10.51 -5.98
CA LEU A 26 -10.79 11.68 -5.25
C LEU A 26 -11.67 12.60 -6.10
N GLU A 27 -11.56 12.53 -7.43
CA GLU A 27 -12.36 13.37 -8.32
C GLU A 27 -13.74 12.77 -8.57
N GLY A 28 -13.80 11.51 -9.00
CA GLY A 28 -15.05 10.79 -9.27
C GLY A 28 -15.63 10.04 -8.07
N GLY A 29 -14.88 9.87 -6.98
CA GLY A 29 -15.31 9.12 -5.80
C GLY A 29 -15.39 7.59 -5.99
N LEU A 30 -14.99 7.09 -7.16
CA LEU A 30 -15.03 5.66 -7.49
C LEU A 30 -14.04 4.89 -6.61
N VAL A 31 -14.49 3.78 -6.03
CA VAL A 31 -13.61 2.85 -5.30
C VAL A 31 -12.90 1.97 -6.31
N ILE A 32 -11.58 2.10 -6.39
CA ILE A 32 -10.71 1.37 -7.32
C ILE A 32 -10.32 0.02 -6.72
N LEU A 33 -10.09 -0.01 -5.41
CA LEU A 33 -9.65 -1.19 -4.68
C LEU A 33 -10.19 -1.16 -3.24
N ASP A 34 -10.61 -2.30 -2.71
CA ASP A 34 -10.93 -2.46 -1.28
C ASP A 34 -10.51 -3.86 -0.82
N LEU A 35 -9.28 -3.97 -0.32
CA LEU A 35 -8.74 -5.19 0.27
C LEU A 35 -9.07 -5.21 1.75
N LYS A 36 -9.73 -6.27 2.20
CA LYS A 36 -10.07 -6.50 3.62
C LYS A 36 -9.51 -7.83 4.06
N ARG A 37 -8.77 -7.82 5.17
CA ARG A 37 -8.40 -9.03 5.91
C ARG A 37 -9.38 -9.20 7.06
N GLN A 38 -9.82 -10.43 7.29
CA GLN A 38 -10.57 -10.73 8.50
C GLN A 38 -9.60 -10.65 9.67
N CYS A 39 -9.77 -9.65 10.52
CA CYS A 39 -9.01 -9.55 11.75
C CYS A 39 -9.89 -9.99 12.93
N PRO A 40 -9.34 -10.74 13.90
CA PRO A 40 -10.03 -11.04 15.13
C PRO A 40 -10.43 -9.75 15.85
N THR A 41 -11.56 -9.78 16.57
CA THR A 41 -12.00 -8.66 17.42
C THR A 41 -10.99 -8.34 18.52
N GLU A 42 -10.19 -9.34 18.93
CA GLU A 42 -9.16 -9.22 19.95
C GLU A 42 -7.77 -9.03 19.33
N ILE A 43 -7.08 -7.97 19.74
CA ILE A 43 -5.69 -7.71 19.37
C ILE A 43 -4.81 -8.63 20.23
N LYS A 44 -4.31 -9.71 19.61
CA LYS A 44 -3.36 -10.62 20.25
C LYS A 44 -1.94 -10.20 19.90
N ASP A 45 -1.07 -10.11 20.89
CA ASP A 45 0.37 -9.82 20.74
C ASP A 45 1.16 -11.05 20.23
N VAL A 46 0.64 -11.71 19.19
CA VAL A 46 1.31 -12.82 18.51
C VAL A 46 1.79 -12.31 17.16
N ILE A 47 3.10 -12.38 16.95
CA ILE A 47 3.71 -11.97 15.68
C ILE A 47 3.26 -12.95 14.58
N GLU A 48 2.59 -12.43 13.57
CA GLU A 48 2.16 -13.20 12.42
C GLU A 48 3.33 -13.38 11.43
N LEU A 49 3.82 -14.61 11.31
CA LEU A 49 4.96 -14.94 10.43
C LEU A 49 4.58 -14.97 8.94
N ASP A 50 3.31 -15.24 8.62
CA ASP A 50 2.78 -15.25 7.26
C ASP A 50 1.89 -14.02 7.00
N ALA A 51 2.47 -12.84 7.16
CA ALA A 51 1.72 -11.58 7.12
C ALA A 51 1.23 -11.17 5.71
N GLY A 52 1.46 -11.97 4.66
CA GLY A 52 1.06 -11.63 3.29
C GLY A 52 1.67 -10.30 2.83
N ARG A 53 3.00 -10.18 2.90
CA ARG A 53 3.76 -8.93 2.65
C ARG A 53 3.85 -8.52 1.16
N PHE A 54 3.23 -9.29 0.27
CA PHE A 54 3.22 -9.03 -1.17
C PHE A 54 1.78 -8.98 -1.68
N ILE A 55 1.46 -7.93 -2.44
CA ILE A 55 0.15 -7.74 -3.07
C ILE A 55 0.38 -7.48 -4.56
N GLN A 56 -0.29 -8.25 -5.40
CA GLN A 56 -0.30 -8.04 -6.85
C GLN A 56 -1.57 -7.29 -7.26
N TYR A 57 -1.40 -6.05 -7.70
CA TYR A 57 -2.50 -5.21 -8.16
C TYR A 57 -2.83 -5.44 -9.64
N HIS A 58 -4.12 -5.41 -9.96
CA HIS A 58 -4.63 -5.47 -11.32
C HIS A 58 -5.51 -4.24 -11.58
N PHE A 59 -4.89 -3.16 -12.04
CA PHE A 59 -5.61 -1.92 -12.36
C PHE A 59 -5.98 -1.83 -13.83
N SER A 60 -7.03 -1.08 -14.13
CA SER A 60 -7.37 -0.69 -15.50
C SER A 60 -6.42 0.41 -15.99
N PRO A 61 -6.24 0.60 -17.32
CA PRO A 61 -5.40 1.67 -17.87
C PRO A 61 -5.82 3.07 -17.38
N ALA A 62 -7.12 3.27 -17.17
CA ALA A 62 -7.68 4.51 -16.63
C ALA A 62 -7.12 4.91 -15.26
N PHE A 63 -6.54 3.97 -14.51
CA PHE A 63 -5.85 4.29 -13.25
C PHE A 63 -4.63 5.20 -13.45
N LEU A 64 -3.89 5.01 -14.55
CA LEU A 64 -2.68 5.79 -14.84
C LEU A 64 -2.99 7.24 -15.25
N SER A 65 -4.24 7.52 -15.66
CA SER A 65 -4.71 8.87 -15.98
C SER A 65 -5.31 9.62 -14.79
N LEU A 66 -5.42 8.99 -13.62
CA LEU A 66 -5.93 9.67 -12.43
C LEU A 66 -4.91 10.69 -11.91
N ARG A 67 -5.40 11.85 -11.49
CA ARG A 67 -4.56 12.90 -10.91
C ARG A 67 -4.29 12.65 -9.43
N GLU A 68 -5.34 12.32 -8.69
CA GLU A 68 -5.30 12.23 -7.23
C GLU A 68 -6.13 11.03 -6.75
N ILE A 69 -5.53 10.20 -5.90
CA ILE A 69 -6.21 9.08 -5.26
C ILE A 69 -6.06 9.16 -3.74
N GLY A 70 -7.10 8.73 -3.03
CA GLY A 70 -7.08 8.56 -1.58
C GLY A 70 -6.90 7.10 -1.23
N ALA A 71 -5.89 6.77 -0.43
CA ALA A 71 -5.71 5.44 0.12
C ALA A 71 -6.01 5.43 1.62
N THR A 72 -7.07 4.72 2.00
CA THR A 72 -7.43 4.48 3.39
C THR A 72 -6.77 3.20 3.87
N LEU A 73 -6.02 3.28 4.96
CA LEU A 73 -5.44 2.14 5.66
C LEU A 73 -6.17 1.97 7.00
N GLU A 74 -6.60 0.76 7.31
CA GLU A 74 -6.99 0.38 8.67
C GLU A 74 -5.99 -0.65 9.18
N PHE A 75 -5.48 -0.43 10.40
CA PHE A 75 -4.50 -1.32 11.01
C PHE A 75 -4.65 -1.35 12.53
N THR A 76 -4.18 -2.42 13.15
CA THR A 76 -4.11 -2.55 14.61
C THR A 76 -2.68 -2.39 15.08
N VAL A 77 -2.52 -1.93 16.32
CA VAL A 77 -1.24 -1.88 17.04
C VAL A 77 -1.35 -2.75 18.28
N GLY A 78 -0.31 -3.53 18.57
CA GLY A 78 -0.25 -4.38 19.76
C GLY A 78 -0.03 -3.60 21.05
N GLY A 79 0.53 -4.27 22.06
CA GLY A 79 0.66 -3.70 23.40
C GLY A 79 1.66 -2.56 23.58
N LYS A 80 2.51 -2.26 22.58
CA LYS A 80 3.48 -1.17 22.64
C LYS A 80 3.02 0.04 21.82
N ALA A 81 3.12 1.23 22.41
CA ALA A 81 2.85 2.48 21.72
C ALA A 81 3.85 2.69 20.58
N VAL A 82 3.36 3.14 19.43
CA VAL A 82 4.22 3.51 18.30
C VAL A 82 4.34 5.02 18.27
N ASN A 83 5.57 5.52 18.37
CA ASN A 83 5.87 6.93 18.22
C ASN A 83 6.46 7.17 16.82
N LYS A 84 5.98 8.22 16.13
CA LYS A 84 6.48 8.64 14.81
C LYS A 84 6.40 7.52 13.77
N PHE A 85 5.25 6.86 13.67
CA PHE A 85 5.02 5.89 12.63
C PHE A 85 5.06 6.58 11.27
N ARG A 86 5.91 6.08 10.37
CA ARG A 86 6.17 6.69 9.06
C ARG A 86 6.22 5.59 7.99
N LEU A 87 5.58 5.85 6.86
CA LEU A 87 5.53 4.95 5.72
C LEU A 87 6.20 5.63 4.52
N ILE A 88 7.29 5.03 4.04
CA ILE A 88 7.98 5.48 2.82
C ILE A 88 7.70 4.44 1.73
N GLU A 89 6.98 4.85 0.69
CA GLU A 89 6.57 4.01 -0.42
C GLU A 89 7.25 4.49 -1.71
N ARG A 90 7.93 3.58 -2.43
CA ARG A 90 8.65 3.92 -3.66
C ARG A 90 8.14 3.10 -4.83
N HIS A 91 7.75 3.77 -5.90
CA HIS A 91 7.25 3.14 -7.12
C HIS A 91 8.31 3.17 -8.21
N TYR A 92 8.55 2.03 -8.85
CA TYR A 92 9.51 1.88 -9.93
C TYR A 92 8.84 1.33 -11.18
N PHE A 93 9.36 1.70 -12.36
CA PHE A 93 9.06 1.03 -13.62
C PHE A 93 10.37 0.75 -14.35
N ARG A 94 10.66 -0.53 -14.64
CA ARG A 94 11.91 -0.99 -15.26
C ARG A 94 13.16 -0.34 -14.63
N ASP A 95 13.22 -0.41 -13.30
CA ASP A 95 14.28 0.17 -12.46
C ASP A 95 14.33 1.70 -12.34
N LEU A 96 13.51 2.44 -13.09
CA LEU A 96 13.38 3.88 -12.96
C LEU A 96 12.43 4.24 -11.82
N LEU A 97 12.91 5.05 -10.87
CA LEU A 97 12.08 5.60 -9.79
C LEU A 97 11.06 6.58 -10.39
N LEU A 98 9.78 6.25 -10.29
CA LEU A 98 8.69 7.12 -10.72
C LEU A 98 8.34 8.15 -9.64
N LYS A 99 8.14 7.67 -8.41
CA LYS A 99 7.74 8.53 -7.29
C LYS A 99 8.13 7.88 -5.97
N THR A 100 8.49 8.73 -5.00
CA THR A 100 8.55 8.38 -3.59
C THR A 100 7.43 9.11 -2.88
N PHE A 101 6.62 8.38 -2.14
CA PHE A 101 5.64 8.90 -1.20
C PHE A 101 6.15 8.69 0.22
N ASP A 102 5.94 9.68 1.06
CA ASP A 102 6.52 9.74 2.38
C ASP A 102 5.46 10.28 3.35
N PHE A 103 4.86 9.37 4.11
CA PHE A 103 3.72 9.66 4.95
C PHE A 103 4.10 9.51 6.42
N GLU A 104 3.88 10.56 7.20
CA GLU A 104 3.95 10.49 8.65
C GLU A 104 2.55 10.21 9.21
N ILE A 105 2.37 9.02 9.78
CA ILE A 105 1.14 8.61 10.46
C ILE A 105 1.12 9.15 11.89
N GLY A 106 2.30 9.29 12.51
CA GLY A 106 2.46 9.92 13.82
C GLY A 106 2.33 8.95 14.99
N PHE A 107 1.58 9.31 16.03
CA PHE A 107 1.41 8.50 17.23
C PHE A 107 0.28 7.48 17.06
N CYS A 108 0.55 6.21 17.36
CA CYS A 108 -0.48 5.17 17.36
C CYS A 108 -0.70 4.61 18.77
N ILE A 109 -1.97 4.56 19.18
CA ILE A 109 -2.38 4.16 20.52
C ILE A 109 -2.15 2.63 20.68
N PRO A 110 -1.58 2.15 21.80
CA PRO A 110 -1.48 0.71 22.08
C PRO A 110 -2.84 0.01 22.10
N HIS A 111 -2.89 -1.26 21.73
CA HIS A 111 -4.11 -2.09 21.73
C HIS A 111 -5.31 -1.40 21.06
N SER A 112 -5.06 -0.69 19.96
CA SER A 112 -6.08 0.06 19.26
C SER A 112 -6.13 -0.27 17.78
N ARG A 113 -7.29 0.00 17.19
CA ARG A 113 -7.46 0.04 15.74
C ARG A 113 -7.37 1.48 15.27
N ASN A 114 -6.49 1.72 14.33
CA ASN A 114 -6.19 3.03 13.76
C ASN A 114 -6.62 3.05 12.30
N THR A 115 -7.07 4.21 11.86
CA THR A 115 -7.37 4.46 10.45
C THR A 115 -6.62 5.71 10.03
N CYS A 116 -5.90 5.64 8.92
CA CYS A 116 -5.34 6.81 8.27
C CYS A 116 -5.75 6.85 6.80
N GLU A 117 -5.78 8.06 6.25
CA GLU A 117 -5.99 8.29 4.83
C GLU A 117 -4.80 9.07 4.28
N HIS A 118 -4.17 8.51 3.26
CA HIS A 118 -3.07 9.13 2.54
C HIS A 118 -3.57 9.61 1.17
N ILE A 119 -3.22 10.84 0.82
CA ILE A 119 -3.57 11.42 -0.47
C ILE A 119 -2.34 11.32 -1.38
N TYR A 120 -2.49 10.63 -2.49
CA TYR A 120 -1.44 10.44 -3.49
C TYR A 120 -1.73 11.35 -4.67
N CYS A 121 -0.84 12.31 -4.91
CA CYS A 121 -0.79 13.06 -6.15
C CYS A 121 0.05 12.26 -7.15
N LEU A 122 -0.61 11.62 -8.11
CA LEU A 122 0.06 10.81 -9.11
C LEU A 122 0.88 11.72 -10.05
N PRO A 123 2.08 11.28 -10.47
CA PRO A 123 2.85 12.06 -11.43
C PRO A 123 2.18 12.04 -12.80
N ASP A 124 2.28 13.15 -13.54
CA ASP A 124 1.95 13.17 -14.96
C ASP A 124 2.90 12.21 -15.68
N LEU A 125 2.38 11.07 -16.13
CA LEU A 125 3.15 10.10 -16.91
C LEU A 125 3.12 10.55 -18.37
N ASP A 126 4.30 10.80 -18.94
CA ASP A 126 4.42 11.07 -20.37
C ASP A 126 3.75 9.95 -21.19
N SER A 127 3.15 10.31 -22.32
CA SER A 127 2.41 9.38 -23.18
C SER A 127 3.24 8.13 -23.53
N HIS A 128 4.54 8.29 -23.79
CA HIS A 128 5.46 7.20 -24.07
C HIS A 128 5.55 6.18 -22.91
N THR A 129 5.67 6.64 -21.68
CA THR A 129 5.77 5.76 -20.49
C THR A 129 4.44 5.07 -20.21
N SER A 130 3.32 5.74 -20.44
CA SER A 130 1.98 5.17 -20.28
C SER A 130 1.71 4.06 -21.31
N GLU A 131 2.04 4.30 -22.59
CA GLU A 131 1.90 3.32 -23.67
C GLU A 131 2.81 2.10 -23.48
N GLU A 132 4.04 2.28 -23.01
CA GLU A 132 4.95 1.16 -22.72
C GLU A 132 4.43 0.25 -21.60
N ARG A 133 3.83 0.84 -20.57
CA ARG A 133 3.22 0.10 -19.45
C ARG A 133 1.98 -0.68 -19.89
N GLU A 134 1.17 -0.09 -20.76
CA GLU A 134 0.00 -0.77 -21.34
C GLU A 134 0.41 -1.93 -22.26
N ARG A 135 1.39 -1.71 -23.15
CA ARG A 135 1.92 -2.76 -24.04
C ARG A 135 2.51 -3.95 -23.29
N GLU A 136 3.17 -3.73 -22.15
CA GLU A 136 3.67 -4.85 -21.33
C GLU A 136 2.55 -5.61 -20.62
N ARG A 137 1.49 -4.93 -20.16
CA ARG A 137 0.31 -5.59 -19.60
C ARG A 137 -0.32 -6.56 -20.62
N GLU A 138 -0.44 -6.14 -21.87
CA GLU A 138 -0.95 -7.00 -22.95
C GLU A 138 -0.01 -8.16 -23.29
N ARG A 139 1.30 -7.93 -23.29
CA ARG A 139 2.30 -9.00 -23.51
C ARG A 139 2.35 -10.02 -22.36
N GLY A 140 2.07 -9.58 -21.13
CA GLY A 140 1.96 -10.46 -19.96
C GLY A 140 0.66 -11.27 -19.93
N ALA A 141 -0.43 -10.73 -20.49
CA ALA A 141 -1.73 -11.41 -20.56
C ALA A 141 -1.79 -12.55 -21.59
N GLY A 142 -0.80 -12.67 -22.48
CA GLY A 142 -0.69 -13.74 -23.49
C GLY A 142 0.09 -14.98 -23.07
N ARG A 143 0.45 -15.12 -21.79
CA ARG A 143 1.11 -16.32 -21.25
C ARG A 143 0.38 -16.84 -20.02
N TYR A 144 -0.81 -17.40 -20.21
CA TYR A 144 -1.35 -18.53 -19.44
C TYR A 144 -2.46 -19.19 -20.27
#